data_AF-A0A2E9AFG9-F1
#
_entry.id   AF-A0A2E9AFG9-F1
#
_cell.length_a   1.000
_cell.length_b   1.000
_cell.length_c   1.000
_cell.angle_alpha   90.00
_cell.angle_beta   90.00
_cell.angle_gamma   90.00
#
_symmetry.space_group_name_H-M   'P 1'
#
loop_
_entity.id
_entity.type
_entity.pdbx_description
1 polymer ?
#
loop_
_entity_poly.entity_id
_entity_poly.type
_entity_poly.pdbx_seq_one_letter_code
_entity_poly.pdbx_strand_id
1 'polypeptide(L)'
;MAIGRPLNLTPNIATKNISVIATAGQTLFTVNNGYRINEIGVYRNGTRLVDGRDFTASDGSTVTLLSAATVGDVLEFAVFDSFNVVNTIKPSGESTQSISGDLTVTGTITGGTVTGAAIGIQSAGTVVGAAKTLNFIGTGNTFAMNGSTVDISISGGGGGGGLGTAIAYDDDTASPFSYIDKYVTVDQDIVLDTSNAGVNTSIIVSVIPQVTIASGIAVTVGAGKTVVIDVLEIADL
;
A
#
# COMPACT_ATOMS: atom_id res chain seq x y z
N MET A 1 -3.54 -21.20 -7.53
CA MET A 1 -3.51 -20.96 -8.98
C MET A 1 -2.12 -20.51 -9.33
N ALA A 2 -1.46 -21.16 -10.29
CA ALA A 2 -0.10 -20.81 -10.68
C ALA A 2 -0.08 -19.42 -11.34
N ILE A 3 0.80 -18.55 -10.87
CA ILE A 3 1.11 -17.28 -11.55
C ILE A 3 1.91 -17.64 -12.80
N GLY A 4 1.22 -17.69 -13.94
CA GLY A 4 1.81 -17.97 -15.24
C GLY A 4 0.76 -18.51 -16.20
N ARG A 5 0.73 -18.01 -17.44
CA ARG A 5 -0.10 -18.62 -18.48
C ARG A 5 0.28 -20.11 -18.59
N PRO A 6 -0.70 -21.04 -18.74
CA PRO A 6 -0.40 -22.38 -19.21
C PRO A 6 0.47 -22.28 -20.47
N LEU A 7 1.48 -23.13 -20.61
CA LEU A 7 2.31 -23.21 -21.82
C LEU A 7 1.40 -23.50 -23.02
N ASN A 8 0.91 -22.43 -23.65
CA ASN A 8 0.38 -22.52 -24.99
C ASN A 8 1.62 -22.62 -25.84
N LEU A 9 1.88 -23.78 -26.43
CA LEU A 9 2.95 -24.00 -27.39
C LEU A 9 2.82 -22.91 -28.45
N THR A 10 3.55 -21.80 -28.28
CA THR A 10 3.75 -20.86 -29.36
C THR A 10 4.52 -21.64 -30.42
N PRO A 11 4.30 -21.39 -31.72
CA PRO A 11 4.93 -22.14 -32.82
C PRO A 11 6.48 -22.12 -32.84
N ASN A 12 7.10 -21.54 -31.82
CA ASN A 12 8.50 -21.20 -31.71
C ASN A 12 9.31 -22.15 -30.81
N ILE A 13 8.71 -23.21 -30.25
CA ILE A 13 9.39 -24.20 -29.37
C ILE A 13 9.40 -25.61 -30.00
N ALA A 14 9.35 -25.70 -31.33
CA ALA A 14 9.41 -26.97 -32.04
C ALA A 14 10.70 -27.03 -32.86
N THR A 15 11.43 -28.15 -32.75
CA THR A 15 12.50 -28.47 -33.71
C THR A 15 11.90 -28.44 -35.11
N LYS A 16 12.47 -27.61 -35.99
CA LYS A 16 12.04 -27.53 -37.38
C LYS A 16 12.99 -28.38 -38.21
N ASN A 17 12.48 -29.49 -38.73
CA ASN A 17 13.22 -30.32 -39.68
C ASN A 17 12.89 -29.84 -41.09
N ILE A 18 13.92 -29.40 -41.82
CA ILE A 18 13.80 -28.91 -43.20
C ILE A 18 14.57 -29.87 -44.08
N SER A 19 13.90 -30.47 -45.06
CA SER A 19 14.49 -31.43 -45.99
C SER A 19 14.66 -30.81 -47.38
N VAL A 20 15.81 -31.00 -47.99
CA VAL A 20 16.13 -30.56 -49.36
C VAL A 20 16.81 -31.70 -50.12
N ILE A 21 16.39 -31.94 -51.36
CA ILE A 21 17.08 -32.88 -52.25
C ILE A 21 18.12 -32.10 -53.06
N ALA A 22 19.38 -32.53 -52.97
CA ALA A 22 20.49 -31.85 -53.64
C ALA A 22 20.51 -32.09 -55.15
N THR A 23 21.00 -31.07 -55.85
CA THR A 23 21.38 -31.15 -57.27
C THR A 23 22.87 -31.50 -57.41
N ALA A 24 23.31 -31.80 -58.63
CA ALA A 24 24.68 -32.23 -58.91
C ALA A 24 25.68 -31.14 -58.49
N GLY A 25 26.63 -31.48 -57.62
CA GLY A 25 27.72 -30.57 -57.27
C GLY A 25 27.30 -29.42 -56.34
N GLN A 26 26.09 -29.45 -55.78
CA GLN A 26 25.58 -28.38 -54.92
C GLN A 26 26.32 -28.35 -53.58
N THR A 27 26.82 -27.18 -53.21
CA THR A 27 27.49 -26.95 -51.92
C THR A 27 26.70 -26.01 -51.02
N LEU A 28 25.98 -25.04 -51.57
CA LEU A 28 25.23 -24.04 -50.81
C LEU A 28 23.74 -24.42 -50.70
N PHE A 29 23.23 -24.42 -49.47
CA PHE A 29 21.84 -24.69 -49.15
C PHE A 29 21.28 -23.57 -48.29
N THR A 30 20.14 -23.01 -48.69
CA THR A 30 19.41 -22.04 -47.86
C THR A 30 18.47 -22.78 -46.92
N VAL A 31 18.58 -22.51 -45.62
CA VAL A 31 17.69 -23.07 -44.60
C VAL A 31 16.45 -22.17 -44.51
N ASN A 32 15.28 -22.71 -44.87
CA ASN A 32 14.05 -21.93 -44.86
C ASN A 32 13.70 -21.44 -43.44
N ASN A 33 13.42 -20.15 -43.27
CA ASN A 33 13.27 -19.45 -41.99
C ASN A 33 14.55 -19.32 -41.14
N GLY A 34 15.72 -19.69 -41.69
CA GLY A 34 17.02 -19.55 -41.02
C GLY A 34 17.20 -20.45 -39.79
N TYR A 35 18.27 -20.16 -39.05
CA TYR A 35 18.67 -20.82 -37.81
C TYR A 35 19.44 -19.84 -36.92
N ARG A 36 19.55 -20.11 -35.62
CA ARG A 36 20.49 -19.40 -34.75
C ARG A 36 21.87 -20.03 -34.86
N ILE A 37 22.91 -19.21 -34.96
CA ILE A 37 24.30 -19.69 -35.08
C ILE A 37 24.59 -20.67 -33.94
N ASN A 38 25.20 -21.82 -34.27
CA ASN A 38 25.46 -22.96 -33.38
C ASN A 38 24.23 -23.79 -32.91
N GLU A 39 23.02 -23.43 -33.32
CA GLU A 39 21.77 -24.12 -32.95
C GLU A 39 21.15 -24.86 -34.16
N ILE A 40 21.97 -25.62 -34.89
CA ILE A 40 21.54 -26.42 -36.05
C ILE A 40 22.24 -27.78 -36.09
N GLY A 41 21.49 -28.84 -36.40
CA GLY A 41 22.01 -30.13 -36.81
C GLY A 41 21.86 -30.32 -38.32
N VAL A 42 22.92 -30.72 -39.00
CA VAL A 42 22.89 -30.98 -40.45
C VAL A 42 23.13 -32.46 -40.70
N TYR A 43 22.29 -33.08 -41.53
CA TYR A 43 22.38 -34.49 -41.89
C TYR A 43 22.37 -34.64 -43.40
N ARG A 44 23.16 -35.58 -43.93
CA ARG A 44 23.13 -36.02 -45.34
C ARG A 44 22.80 -37.50 -45.37
N ASN A 45 21.68 -37.85 -46.02
CA ASN A 45 21.16 -39.23 -46.07
C ASN A 45 21.07 -39.89 -44.68
N GLY A 46 20.68 -39.11 -43.67
CA GLY A 46 20.59 -39.56 -42.27
C GLY A 46 21.90 -39.56 -41.48
N THR A 47 23.05 -39.33 -42.10
CA THR A 47 24.34 -39.21 -41.38
C THR A 47 24.55 -37.78 -40.92
N ARG A 48 24.81 -37.58 -39.62
CA ARG A 48 25.11 -36.27 -39.06
C ARG A 48 26.45 -35.76 -39.56
N LEU A 49 26.46 -34.55 -40.11
CA LEU A 49 27.64 -33.83 -40.54
C LEU A 49 28.23 -33.00 -39.40
N VAL A 50 29.54 -32.71 -39.46
CA VAL A 50 30.27 -31.95 -38.46
C VAL A 50 30.58 -30.54 -38.96
N ASP A 51 30.23 -29.52 -38.17
CA ASP A 51 30.55 -28.11 -38.48
C ASP A 51 32.06 -27.86 -38.48
N GLY A 52 32.54 -27.05 -39.42
CA GLY A 52 33.96 -26.79 -39.69
C GLY A 52 34.72 -27.93 -40.37
N ARG A 53 34.12 -29.13 -40.50
CA ARG A 53 34.73 -30.29 -41.18
C ARG A 53 34.00 -30.68 -42.46
N ASP A 54 32.68 -30.83 -42.36
CA ASP A 54 31.81 -31.28 -43.45
C ASP A 54 30.95 -30.15 -44.00
N PHE A 55 30.60 -29.17 -43.16
CA PHE A 55 29.89 -27.95 -43.55
C PHE A 55 30.33 -26.72 -42.74
N THR A 56 29.90 -25.52 -43.16
CA THR A 56 29.91 -24.29 -42.36
C THR A 56 28.51 -23.66 -42.29
N ALA A 57 28.16 -23.09 -41.14
CA ALA A 57 26.86 -22.46 -40.88
C ALA A 57 26.99 -21.24 -39.94
N SER A 58 27.45 -20.11 -40.47
CA SER A 58 27.86 -18.95 -39.67
C SER A 58 27.02 -17.68 -39.86
N ASP A 59 26.00 -17.70 -40.72
CA ASP A 59 25.21 -16.52 -41.09
C ASP A 59 23.76 -16.56 -40.59
N GLY A 60 23.34 -17.68 -40.00
CA GLY A 60 21.97 -17.91 -39.54
C GLY A 60 20.94 -18.14 -40.67
N SER A 61 21.38 -18.35 -41.91
CA SER A 61 20.50 -18.47 -43.08
C SER A 61 20.91 -19.60 -44.03
N THR A 62 22.20 -19.76 -44.29
CA THR A 62 22.72 -20.75 -45.24
C THR A 62 23.66 -21.75 -44.58
N VAL A 63 23.75 -22.93 -45.20
CA VAL A 63 24.70 -23.99 -44.88
C VAL A 63 25.52 -24.27 -46.13
N THR A 64 26.85 -24.22 -46.00
CA THR A 64 27.78 -24.53 -47.09
C THR A 64 28.49 -25.84 -46.80
N LEU A 65 28.30 -26.87 -47.62
CA LEU A 65 29.07 -28.10 -47.54
C LEU A 65 30.50 -27.89 -48.05
N LEU A 66 31.48 -28.47 -47.35
CA LEU A 66 32.88 -28.48 -47.81
C LEU A 66 33.11 -29.54 -48.90
N SER A 67 32.24 -30.56 -48.97
CA SER A 67 32.20 -31.55 -50.04
C SER A 67 30.86 -31.48 -50.76
N ALA A 68 30.91 -31.36 -52.10
CA ALA A 68 29.72 -31.19 -52.90
C ALA A 68 28.75 -32.39 -52.76
N ALA A 69 27.46 -32.06 -52.71
CA ALA A 69 26.41 -33.06 -52.73
C ALA A 69 26.27 -33.70 -54.13
N THR A 70 25.83 -34.95 -54.15
CA THR A 70 25.47 -35.67 -55.38
C THR A 70 23.97 -35.49 -55.63
N VAL A 71 23.55 -35.59 -56.90
CA VAL A 71 22.13 -35.59 -57.26
C VAL A 71 21.38 -36.61 -56.43
N GLY A 72 20.29 -36.19 -55.78
CA GLY A 72 19.42 -37.08 -55.03
C GLY A 72 19.81 -37.25 -53.56
N ASP A 73 20.93 -36.69 -53.11
CA ASP A 73 21.24 -36.67 -51.67
C ASP A 73 20.20 -35.85 -50.92
N VAL A 74 19.73 -36.39 -49.79
CA VAL A 74 18.77 -35.72 -48.91
C VAL A 74 19.54 -35.01 -47.82
N LEU A 75 19.44 -33.68 -47.78
CA LEU A 75 19.92 -32.86 -46.69
C LEU A 75 18.76 -32.57 -45.74
N GLU A 76 18.95 -32.90 -44.47
CA GLU A 76 18.02 -32.57 -43.40
C GLU A 76 18.68 -31.60 -42.42
N PHE A 77 18.00 -30.47 -42.18
CA PHE A 77 18.39 -29.45 -41.24
C PHE A 77 17.46 -29.51 -40.04
N ALA A 78 17.98 -29.93 -38.90
CA ALA A 78 17.29 -29.89 -37.60
C ALA A 78 17.62 -28.57 -36.91
N VAL A 79 16.75 -27.58 -37.04
CA VAL A 79 16.93 -26.25 -36.45
C VAL A 79 16.35 -26.24 -35.03
N PHE A 80 17.16 -25.80 -34.07
CA PHE A 80 16.74 -25.57 -32.69
C PHE A 80 16.40 -24.09 -32.49
N ASP A 81 15.45 -23.82 -31.60
CA ASP A 81 15.09 -22.45 -31.21
C ASP A 81 15.11 -22.34 -29.68
N SER A 82 15.28 -21.11 -29.19
CA SER A 82 15.35 -20.83 -27.77
C SER A 82 13.98 -20.44 -27.21
N PHE A 83 13.66 -20.98 -26.04
CA PHE A 83 12.44 -20.64 -25.30
C PHE A 83 12.48 -19.20 -24.78
N ASN A 84 11.78 -18.29 -25.46
CA ASN A 84 11.57 -16.92 -25.00
C ASN A 84 10.08 -16.70 -24.79
N VAL A 85 9.69 -16.60 -23.52
CA VAL A 85 8.34 -16.18 -23.12
C VAL A 85 8.35 -14.67 -22.99
N VAL A 86 7.42 -14.01 -23.68
CA VAL A 86 7.19 -12.57 -23.60
C VAL A 86 6.33 -12.27 -22.37
N ASN A 87 6.53 -11.11 -21.74
CA ASN A 87 5.77 -10.63 -20.56
C ASN A 87 5.86 -11.52 -19.31
N THR A 88 7.07 -11.99 -18.98
CA THR A 88 7.32 -12.78 -17.77
C THR A 88 7.69 -11.90 -16.58
N ILE A 89 7.70 -12.53 -15.39
CA ILE A 89 8.42 -11.96 -14.25
C ILE A 89 9.90 -11.93 -14.60
N LYS A 90 10.51 -10.77 -14.40
CA LYS A 90 11.92 -10.54 -14.68
C LYS A 90 12.81 -11.46 -13.82
N PRO A 91 13.95 -11.92 -14.36
CA PRO A 91 14.88 -12.79 -13.64
C PRO A 91 15.52 -12.08 -12.44
N SER A 92 16.09 -12.89 -11.53
CA SER A 92 16.83 -12.40 -10.37
C SER A 92 18.01 -11.52 -10.79
N GLY A 93 18.09 -10.30 -10.24
CA GLY A 93 19.11 -9.30 -10.57
C GLY A 93 18.54 -8.05 -11.23
N GLU A 94 17.30 -8.12 -11.73
CA GLU A 94 16.59 -6.97 -12.26
C GLU A 94 16.11 -6.06 -11.11
N SER A 95 16.33 -4.75 -11.25
CA SER A 95 16.05 -3.78 -10.19
C SER A 95 14.56 -3.45 -10.03
N THR A 96 13.73 -3.75 -11.04
CA THR A 96 12.30 -3.38 -11.04
C THR A 96 11.43 -4.37 -11.82
N GLN A 97 10.25 -4.68 -11.29
CA GLN A 97 9.15 -5.35 -11.99
C GLN A 97 7.97 -4.38 -12.09
N SER A 98 7.39 -4.24 -13.29
CA SER A 98 6.13 -3.51 -13.48
C SER A 98 5.00 -4.51 -13.75
N ILE A 99 3.86 -4.32 -13.09
CA ILE A 99 2.62 -5.08 -13.30
C ILE A 99 1.53 -4.04 -13.62
N SER A 100 1.00 -4.04 -14.85
CA SER A 100 0.03 -3.04 -15.31
C SER A 100 -1.43 -3.34 -14.90
N GLY A 101 -1.65 -4.36 -14.07
CA GLY A 101 -2.95 -4.74 -13.54
C GLY A 101 -2.90 -4.93 -12.03
N ASP A 102 -3.99 -5.42 -11.46
CA ASP A 102 -4.08 -5.65 -10.02
C ASP A 102 -3.11 -6.75 -9.57
N LEU A 103 -2.45 -6.50 -8.45
CA LEU A 103 -1.59 -7.47 -7.77
C LEU A 103 -2.25 -7.87 -6.45
N THR A 104 -2.71 -9.12 -6.35
CA THR A 104 -3.18 -9.70 -5.09
C THR A 104 -2.04 -10.51 -4.46
N VAL A 105 -1.63 -10.14 -3.25
CA VAL A 105 -0.61 -10.87 -2.48
C VAL A 105 -1.29 -11.49 -1.26
N THR A 106 -1.41 -12.82 -1.23
CA THR A 106 -1.99 -13.56 -0.09
C THR A 106 -0.95 -13.89 0.99
N GLY A 107 0.33 -13.67 0.70
CA GLY A 107 1.43 -13.83 1.65
C GLY A 107 1.98 -12.49 2.16
N THR A 108 3.17 -12.52 2.74
CA THR A 108 3.86 -11.32 3.27
C THR A 108 4.86 -10.76 2.26
N ILE A 109 4.91 -9.44 2.12
CA ILE A 109 5.99 -8.73 1.43
C ILE A 109 7.10 -8.48 2.46
N THR A 110 8.29 -9.05 2.26
CA THR A 110 9.43 -8.93 3.20
C THR A 110 10.54 -8.10 2.58
N GLY A 111 11.11 -7.16 3.35
CA GLY A 111 12.34 -6.46 2.97
C GLY A 111 12.19 -5.27 2.02
N GLY A 112 10.99 -4.69 1.87
CA GLY A 112 10.77 -3.50 1.04
C GLY A 112 9.71 -2.56 1.58
N THR A 113 9.81 -1.28 1.22
CA THR A 113 8.77 -0.27 1.48
C THR A 113 7.60 -0.46 0.52
N VAL A 114 6.38 -0.63 1.04
CA VAL A 114 5.16 -0.68 0.23
C VAL A 114 4.52 0.70 0.20
N THR A 115 4.85 1.50 -0.81
CA THR A 115 4.26 2.81 -1.01
C THR A 115 2.83 2.66 -1.53
N GLY A 116 1.85 3.22 -0.81
CA GLY A 116 0.43 3.18 -1.19
C GLY A 116 -0.42 2.12 -0.48
N ALA A 117 0.14 1.35 0.47
CA ALA A 117 -0.66 0.53 1.38
C ALA A 117 -1.58 1.44 2.20
N ALA A 118 -2.90 1.21 2.14
CA ALA A 118 -3.85 1.98 2.93
C ALA A 118 -3.90 1.46 4.37
N ILE A 119 -3.89 2.38 5.33
CA ILE A 119 -4.20 2.05 6.72
C ILE A 119 -5.73 1.98 6.83
N GLY A 120 -6.25 0.83 7.24
CA GLY A 120 -7.68 0.68 7.56
C GLY A 120 -8.02 1.46 8.83
N ILE A 121 -8.94 2.41 8.74
CA ILE A 121 -9.40 3.20 9.89
C ILE A 121 -10.69 2.59 10.42
N GLN A 122 -10.73 2.27 11.71
CA GLN A 122 -11.92 1.77 12.38
C GLN A 122 -12.30 2.68 13.56
N SER A 123 -13.59 2.80 13.83
CA SER A 123 -14.14 3.44 15.04
C SER A 123 -15.13 2.49 15.69
N ALA A 124 -14.90 2.13 16.95
CA ALA A 124 -15.70 1.15 17.69
C ALA A 124 -15.97 -0.17 16.93
N GLY A 125 -14.99 -0.65 16.16
CA GLY A 125 -15.09 -1.89 15.39
C GLY A 125 -15.83 -1.78 14.04
N THR A 126 -16.22 -0.57 13.62
CA THR A 126 -16.79 -0.31 12.29
C THR A 126 -15.75 0.34 11.38
N VAL A 127 -15.62 -0.16 10.16
CA VAL A 127 -14.72 0.40 9.14
C VAL A 127 -15.22 1.77 8.69
N VAL A 128 -14.40 2.79 8.86
CA VAL A 128 -14.68 4.18 8.46
C VAL A 128 -14.11 4.47 7.06
N GLY A 129 -13.02 3.80 6.68
CA GLY A 129 -12.43 3.92 5.35
C GLY A 129 -10.97 3.48 5.28
N ALA A 130 -10.30 3.83 4.17
CA ALA A 130 -8.90 3.54 3.87
C ALA A 130 -8.16 4.86 3.59
N ALA A 131 -7.12 5.17 4.37
CA ALA A 131 -6.38 6.44 4.25
C ALA A 131 -4.99 6.26 3.61
N LYS A 132 -4.56 7.22 2.78
CA LYS A 132 -3.17 7.32 2.26
C LYS A 132 -2.21 7.90 3.30
N THR A 133 -2.69 8.84 4.11
CA THR A 133 -1.98 9.49 5.22
C THR A 133 -2.99 9.79 6.34
N LEU A 134 -2.56 9.72 7.60
CA LEU A 134 -3.34 10.20 8.74
C LEU A 134 -2.86 11.61 9.08
N ASN A 135 -3.77 12.58 9.15
CA ASN A 135 -3.46 13.96 9.53
C ASN A 135 -4.19 14.28 10.84
N PHE A 136 -3.45 14.64 11.89
CA PHE A 136 -4.00 14.96 13.21
C PHE A 136 -3.95 16.48 13.41
N ILE A 137 -5.12 17.08 13.60
CA ILE A 137 -5.30 18.53 13.70
C ILE A 137 -5.56 18.89 15.17
N GLY A 138 -4.85 19.90 15.69
CA GLY A 138 -4.96 20.35 17.08
C GLY A 138 -3.74 20.00 17.94
N THR A 139 -3.67 20.59 19.13
CA THR A 139 -2.62 20.32 20.14
C THR A 139 -2.93 19.04 20.93
N GLY A 140 -1.92 18.45 21.58
CA GLY A 140 -2.11 17.24 22.42
C GLY A 140 -1.97 15.89 21.70
N ASN A 141 -1.51 15.89 20.46
CA ASN A 141 -1.19 14.66 19.72
C ASN A 141 0.31 14.35 19.86
N THR A 142 0.66 13.17 20.38
CA THR A 142 2.05 12.67 20.43
C THR A 142 2.17 11.35 19.68
N PHE A 143 3.18 11.24 18.81
CA PHE A 143 3.54 10.01 18.10
C PHE A 143 4.87 9.50 18.62
N ALA A 144 4.92 8.23 19.00
CA ALA A 144 6.16 7.54 19.33
C ALA A 144 6.27 6.23 18.53
N MET A 145 7.43 5.97 17.94
CA MET A 145 7.70 4.67 17.32
C MET A 145 8.25 3.73 18.38
N ASN A 146 7.59 2.61 18.61
CA ASN A 146 8.00 1.58 19.57
C ASN A 146 8.16 0.24 18.85
N GLY A 147 9.38 -0.07 18.43
CA GLY A 147 9.65 -1.23 17.59
C GLY A 147 8.95 -1.10 16.24
N SER A 148 7.90 -1.91 16.02
CA SER A 148 7.09 -1.93 14.78
C SER A 148 5.70 -1.30 14.94
N THR A 149 5.35 -0.80 16.13
CA THR A 149 4.09 -0.13 16.39
C THR A 149 4.28 1.38 16.49
N VAL A 150 3.28 2.13 16.03
CA VAL A 150 3.19 3.57 16.27
C VAL A 150 2.26 3.74 17.47
N ASP A 151 2.82 4.18 18.59
CA ASP A 151 2.06 4.55 19.78
C ASP A 151 1.48 5.96 19.55
N ILE A 152 0.16 6.07 19.58
CA ILE A 152 -0.58 7.32 19.37
C ILE A 152 -1.19 7.72 20.71
N SER A 153 -0.66 8.79 21.31
CA SER A 153 -1.27 9.42 22.47
C SER A 153 -2.11 10.61 22.00
N ILE A 154 -3.41 10.51 22.21
CA ILE A 154 -4.35 11.62 22.09
C ILE A 154 -4.66 12.04 23.51
N SER A 155 -3.85 12.92 24.09
CA SER A 155 -4.26 13.58 25.33
C SER A 155 -5.38 14.52 24.94
N GLY A 156 -6.62 14.16 25.22
CA GLY A 156 -7.74 15.09 25.09
C GLY A 156 -7.34 16.36 25.79
N GLY A 157 -7.33 17.49 25.08
CA GLY A 157 -6.87 18.78 25.58
C GLY A 157 -7.49 19.00 26.95
N GLY A 158 -6.66 18.91 27.99
CA GLY A 158 -7.10 18.97 29.37
C GLY A 158 -7.65 20.37 29.64
N GLY A 159 -8.95 20.53 29.47
CA GLY A 159 -9.65 21.79 29.71
C GLY A 159 -10.98 21.63 30.44
N GLY A 160 -11.29 20.45 30.99
CA GLY A 160 -12.68 20.09 31.31
C GLY A 160 -12.98 19.63 32.72
N GLY A 161 -12.20 20.03 33.74
CA GLY A 161 -12.49 19.60 35.13
C GLY A 161 -12.16 20.59 36.24
N GLY A 162 -11.60 21.75 35.92
CA GLY A 162 -11.27 22.79 36.91
C GLY A 162 -12.37 23.83 37.05
N LEU A 163 -12.49 24.43 38.23
CA LEU A 163 -13.31 25.62 38.44
C LEU A 163 -12.52 26.84 37.95
N GLY A 164 -13.04 27.57 36.96
CA GLY A 164 -12.41 28.78 36.40
C GLY A 164 -11.36 28.54 35.30
N THR A 165 -10.74 29.62 34.84
CA THR A 165 -9.69 29.62 33.80
C THR A 165 -8.31 29.65 34.45
N ALA A 166 -7.45 28.68 34.12
CA ALA A 166 -6.12 28.59 34.69
C ALA A 166 -5.26 29.82 34.36
N ILE A 167 -4.51 30.31 35.34
CA ILE A 167 -3.47 31.32 35.17
C ILE A 167 -2.13 30.57 35.06
N ALA A 168 -1.32 30.88 34.06
CA ALA A 168 0.04 30.36 33.96
C ALA A 168 1.05 31.37 34.55
N TYR A 169 2.22 30.88 34.94
CA TYR A 169 3.38 31.77 35.16
C TYR A 169 3.89 32.33 33.82
N ASP A 170 4.79 33.31 33.85
CA ASP A 170 5.35 33.94 32.64
C ASP A 170 6.14 32.96 31.74
N ASP A 171 6.49 31.78 32.26
CA ASP A 171 7.17 30.70 31.54
C ASP A 171 6.22 29.60 31.02
N ASP A 172 4.92 29.90 30.98
CA ASP A 172 3.82 29.00 30.58
C ASP A 172 3.66 27.74 31.46
N THR A 173 4.33 27.67 32.60
CA THR A 173 4.11 26.59 33.56
C THR A 173 2.80 26.79 34.34
N ALA A 174 2.20 25.68 34.77
CA ALA A 174 0.93 25.70 35.49
C ALA A 174 1.10 26.37 36.86
N SER A 175 0.30 27.41 37.12
CA SER A 175 0.21 28.02 38.45
C SER A 175 -0.89 27.35 39.28
N PRO A 176 -0.88 27.50 40.61
CA PRO A 176 -1.97 27.03 41.47
C PRO A 176 -3.23 27.93 41.40
N PHE A 177 -3.22 28.99 40.59
CA PHE A 177 -4.30 29.98 40.53
C PHE A 177 -5.13 29.83 39.25
N SER A 178 -6.43 30.00 39.40
CA SER A 178 -7.39 30.20 38.31
C SER A 178 -8.14 31.49 38.56
N TYR A 179 -8.51 32.21 37.50
CA TYR A 179 -9.48 33.31 37.63
C TYR A 179 -10.89 32.82 37.30
N ILE A 180 -11.85 33.48 37.90
CA ILE A 180 -13.28 33.24 37.69
C ILE A 180 -13.89 34.59 37.35
N ASP A 181 -14.71 34.63 36.29
CA ASP A 181 -15.48 35.82 35.97
C ASP A 181 -16.45 36.16 37.12
N LYS A 182 -16.59 37.45 37.42
CA LYS A 182 -17.45 37.92 38.50
C LYS A 182 -18.95 37.82 38.15
N TYR A 183 -19.27 37.86 36.86
CA TYR A 183 -20.64 37.94 36.36
C TYR A 183 -20.87 36.97 35.21
N VAL A 184 -22.04 36.35 35.19
CA VAL A 184 -22.53 35.60 34.03
C VAL A 184 -24.03 35.78 33.87
N THR A 185 -24.46 35.74 32.62
CA THR A 185 -25.87 35.74 32.26
C THR A 185 -26.24 34.35 31.77
N VAL A 186 -27.33 33.80 32.30
CA VAL A 186 -28.00 32.65 31.69
C VAL A 186 -28.95 33.20 30.64
N ASP A 187 -28.60 33.00 29.37
CA ASP A 187 -29.28 33.60 28.20
C ASP A 187 -30.15 32.60 27.43
N GLN A 188 -30.19 31.34 27.88
CA GLN A 188 -31.01 30.26 27.35
C GLN A 188 -31.61 29.42 28.47
N ASP A 189 -32.72 28.74 28.20
CA ASP A 189 -33.34 27.81 29.14
C ASP A 189 -32.35 26.69 29.51
N ILE A 190 -32.25 26.41 30.81
CA ILE A 190 -31.40 25.33 31.33
C ILE A 190 -32.16 24.50 32.37
N VAL A 191 -32.06 23.19 32.23
CA VAL A 191 -32.66 22.20 33.14
C VAL A 191 -31.55 21.49 33.89
N LEU A 192 -31.54 21.60 35.22
CA LEU A 192 -30.55 20.98 36.11
C LEU A 192 -31.18 19.74 36.77
N ASP A 193 -31.22 18.63 36.04
CA ASP A 193 -31.89 17.39 36.44
C ASP A 193 -30.94 16.16 36.45
N THR A 194 -31.49 14.95 36.53
CA THR A 194 -30.70 13.72 36.49
C THR A 194 -30.01 13.45 35.14
N SER A 195 -30.49 14.08 34.08
CA SER A 195 -29.96 13.96 32.72
C SER A 195 -28.77 14.91 32.52
N ASN A 196 -28.87 16.12 33.04
CA ASN A 196 -27.92 17.20 32.78
C ASN A 196 -26.97 17.52 33.95
N ALA A 197 -27.29 17.09 35.18
CA ALA A 197 -26.54 17.41 36.39
C ALA A 197 -26.34 16.17 37.31
N GLY A 198 -26.17 15.00 36.69
CA GLY A 198 -25.81 13.74 37.35
C GLY A 198 -26.99 12.98 37.97
N VAL A 199 -26.86 11.66 38.09
CA VAL A 199 -27.99 10.77 38.48
C VAL A 199 -28.30 10.73 39.98
N ASN A 200 -27.38 11.19 40.83
CA ASN A 200 -27.53 11.13 42.29
C ASN A 200 -28.08 12.45 42.86
N THR A 201 -28.45 12.45 44.15
CA THR A 201 -28.59 13.70 44.91
C THR A 201 -27.26 14.44 44.86
N SER A 202 -27.29 15.70 44.39
CA SER A 202 -26.05 16.42 44.06
C SER A 202 -26.23 17.92 44.26
N ILE A 203 -25.09 18.58 44.51
CA ILE A 203 -24.99 20.03 44.61
C ILE A 203 -24.54 20.56 43.25
N ILE A 204 -25.27 21.53 42.70
CA ILE A 204 -24.81 22.32 41.56
C ILE A 204 -24.21 23.60 42.11
N VAL A 205 -22.96 23.87 41.74
CA VAL A 205 -22.23 25.07 42.15
C VAL A 205 -22.05 25.98 40.94
N SER A 206 -22.50 27.23 41.05
CA SER A 206 -22.00 28.27 40.15
C SER A 206 -20.58 28.63 40.59
N VAL A 207 -19.62 28.53 39.67
CA VAL A 207 -18.27 29.06 39.94
C VAL A 207 -18.27 30.58 39.96
N ILE A 208 -19.28 31.21 39.35
CA ILE A 208 -19.42 32.66 39.23
C ILE A 208 -20.27 33.20 40.39
N PRO A 209 -19.77 34.17 41.17
CA PRO A 209 -20.44 34.67 42.38
C PRO A 209 -21.80 35.31 42.10
N GLN A 210 -21.98 35.93 40.94
CA GLN A 210 -23.23 36.59 40.58
C GLN A 210 -23.80 36.07 39.27
N VAL A 211 -24.97 35.42 39.36
CA VAL A 211 -25.72 34.89 38.22
C VAL A 211 -26.94 35.76 37.97
N THR A 212 -27.09 36.27 36.74
CA THR A 212 -28.28 37.01 36.31
C THR A 212 -29.09 36.17 35.33
N ILE A 213 -30.40 36.05 35.57
CA ILE A 213 -31.32 35.35 34.66
C ILE A 213 -31.95 36.38 33.71
N ALA A 214 -31.78 36.19 32.40
CA ALA A 214 -32.35 37.09 31.42
C ALA A 214 -33.90 37.01 31.40
N SER A 215 -34.53 38.10 30.93
CA SER A 215 -35.99 38.15 30.81
C SER A 215 -36.52 37.06 29.87
N GLY A 216 -37.54 36.33 30.30
CA GLY A 216 -38.15 35.24 29.54
C GLY A 216 -37.44 33.89 29.64
N ILE A 217 -36.36 33.78 30.43
CA ILE A 217 -35.61 32.54 30.63
C ILE A 217 -36.04 31.82 31.92
N ALA A 218 -36.19 30.50 31.84
CA ALA A 218 -36.46 29.65 32.97
C ALA A 218 -35.21 28.89 33.44
N VAL A 219 -34.96 28.91 34.75
CA VAL A 219 -34.01 28.00 35.42
C VAL A 219 -34.82 26.98 36.21
N THR A 220 -34.78 25.72 35.78
CA THR A 220 -35.50 24.63 36.46
C THR A 220 -34.53 23.77 37.26
N VAL A 221 -34.77 23.69 38.57
CA VAL A 221 -34.01 22.84 39.49
C VAL A 221 -34.82 21.57 39.77
N GLY A 222 -34.29 20.42 39.35
CA GLY A 222 -34.96 19.13 39.52
C GLY A 222 -35.06 18.69 41.00
N ALA A 223 -35.96 17.74 41.27
CA ALA A 223 -36.10 17.15 42.60
C ALA A 223 -34.78 16.50 43.07
N GLY A 224 -34.42 16.73 44.34
CA GLY A 224 -33.17 16.21 44.92
C GLY A 224 -31.91 16.96 44.48
N LYS A 225 -32.06 18.14 43.86
CA LYS A 225 -30.96 19.06 43.51
C LYS A 225 -30.98 20.31 44.37
N THR A 226 -29.81 20.89 44.57
CA THR A 226 -29.64 22.19 45.22
C THR A 226 -28.65 23.02 44.41
N VAL A 227 -29.05 24.25 44.06
CA VAL A 227 -28.16 25.23 43.42
C VAL A 227 -27.57 26.11 44.51
N VAL A 228 -26.25 26.19 44.56
CA VAL A 228 -25.51 27.11 45.43
C VAL A 228 -24.81 28.13 44.56
N ILE A 229 -25.11 29.40 44.83
CA ILE A 229 -24.41 30.56 44.26
C ILE A 229 -23.45 31.05 45.33
N ASP A 230 -22.24 31.41 44.92
CA ASP A 230 -21.21 31.97 45.80
C ASP A 230 -20.85 31.08 47.01
N VAL A 231 -20.24 29.92 46.72
CA VAL A 231 -19.84 28.93 47.75
C VAL A 231 -18.81 29.48 48.75
N LEU A 232 -18.13 30.57 48.41
CA LEU A 232 -17.04 31.15 49.20
C LEU A 232 -17.37 32.55 49.74
N GLU A 233 -18.61 33.04 49.56
CA GLU A 233 -19.05 34.39 49.95
C GLU A 233 -18.15 35.52 49.40
N ILE A 234 -17.60 35.33 48.20
CA ILE A 234 -16.65 36.26 47.59
C ILE A 234 -17.37 37.55 47.14
N ALA A 235 -18.69 37.53 46.97
CA ALA A 235 -19.44 38.73 46.60
C ALA A 235 -19.64 39.73 47.75
N ASP A 236 -19.42 39.32 49.01
CA ASP A 236 -19.61 40.16 50.22
C ASP A 236 -18.29 40.77 50.75
N LEU A 237 -17.20 40.66 49.98
CA LEU A 237 -15.88 41.20 50.32
C LEU A 237 -15.65 42.64 49.81
#